data_AF-A0A0L0W5I2-F1
#
_entry.id   AF-A0A0L0W5I2-F1
#
_cell.length_a   1.000
_cell.length_b   1.000
_cell.length_c   1.000
_cell.angle_alpha   90.00
_cell.angle_beta   90.00
_cell.angle_gamma   90.00
#
_symmetry.space_group_name_H-M   'P 1'
#
loop_
_entity.id
_entity.type
_entity.pdbx_description
1 polymer ?
#
loop_
_entity_poly.entity_id
_entity_poly.type
_entity_poly.pdbx_seq_one_letter_code
_entity_poly.pdbx_strand_id
1 'polypeptide(L)'
;MAHPRPIPQNQDSANGDPLSFEILLEWLARNGNDGYHCWVGLLERKKDLCAKILAEMRLHDICFSTDKCICLKMFMLINSYHNACEHLSLHGGMLSDPHPRWGTVQGLILSRTC
;
A
#
# COMPACT_ATOMS: atom_id res chain seq x y z
N MET A 1 -17.10 -25.05 22.94
CA MET A 1 -16.64 -23.64 22.88
C MET A 1 -15.65 -23.54 21.72
N ALA A 2 -16.10 -23.10 20.54
CA ALA A 2 -15.22 -22.99 19.37
C ALA A 2 -14.64 -21.57 19.31
N HIS A 3 -13.31 -21.46 19.36
CA HIS A 3 -12.63 -20.17 19.17
C HIS A 3 -12.80 -19.70 17.71
N PRO A 4 -13.12 -18.42 17.45
CA PRO A 4 -13.11 -17.90 16.09
C PRO A 4 -11.67 -17.97 15.58
N ARG A 5 -11.46 -18.69 14.47
CA ARG A 5 -10.16 -18.66 13.79
C ARG A 5 -9.90 -17.23 13.32
N PRO A 6 -8.67 -16.71 13.45
CA PRO A 6 -8.34 -15.43 12.87
C PRO A 6 -8.49 -15.56 11.36
N ILE A 7 -9.41 -14.79 10.78
CA ILE A 7 -9.53 -14.66 9.33
C ILE A 7 -8.18 -14.14 8.85
N PRO A 8 -7.47 -14.85 7.95
CA PRO A 8 -6.29 -14.29 7.34
C PRO A 8 -6.71 -13.00 6.66
N GLN A 9 -6.10 -11.88 7.06
CA GLN A 9 -6.35 -10.53 6.52
C GLN A 9 -5.97 -10.39 5.02
N ASN A 10 -5.76 -11.53 4.35
CA ASN A 10 -5.27 -11.74 3.00
C ASN A 10 -6.29 -12.48 2.12
N GLN A 11 -7.52 -12.71 2.60
CA GLN A 11 -8.63 -13.26 1.82
C GLN A 11 -9.72 -12.20 1.66
N ASP A 12 -9.37 -11.09 1.00
CA ASP A 12 -10.34 -10.03 0.67
C ASP A 12 -10.96 -10.23 -0.73
N SER A 13 -10.55 -11.25 -1.48
CA SER A 13 -10.99 -11.50 -2.86
C SER A 13 -11.36 -12.97 -3.04
N ALA A 14 -12.55 -13.22 -3.60
CA ALA A 14 -12.98 -14.52 -4.10
C ALA A 14 -12.73 -14.54 -5.61
N ASN A 15 -11.84 -15.41 -6.07
CA ASN A 15 -11.63 -15.73 -7.49
C ASN A 15 -10.96 -14.64 -8.36
N GLY A 16 -9.68 -14.35 -8.11
CA GLY A 16 -8.82 -13.71 -9.11
C GLY A 16 -8.91 -12.18 -9.24
N ASP A 17 -9.74 -11.52 -8.42
CA ASP A 17 -9.81 -10.06 -8.36
C ASP A 17 -8.61 -9.46 -7.60
N PRO A 18 -8.19 -8.22 -7.94
CA PRO A 18 -7.07 -7.56 -7.29
C PRO A 18 -7.28 -7.47 -5.79
N LEU A 19 -6.25 -7.79 -5.03
CA LEU A 19 -6.32 -7.71 -3.57
C LEU A 19 -6.54 -6.24 -3.17
N SER A 20 -7.24 -6.01 -2.06
CA SER A 20 -7.46 -4.66 -1.53
C SER A 20 -6.15 -3.87 -1.32
N PHE A 21 -5.03 -4.57 -1.15
CA PHE A 21 -3.70 -3.99 -1.11
C PHE A 21 -3.17 -3.56 -2.48
N GLU A 22 -3.46 -4.31 -3.55
CA GLU A 22 -3.10 -3.96 -4.93
C GLU A 22 -3.85 -2.72 -5.40
N ILE A 23 -5.16 -2.63 -5.13
CA ILE A 23 -5.95 -1.42 -5.42
C ILE A 23 -5.39 -0.23 -4.64
N LEU A 24 -4.98 -0.43 -3.39
CA LEU A 24 -4.38 0.61 -2.57
C LEU A 24 -3.06 1.11 -3.17
N LEU A 25 -2.19 0.19 -3.61
CA LEU A 25 -0.93 0.53 -4.26
C LEU A 25 -1.15 1.23 -5.61
N GLU A 26 -2.11 0.76 -6.41
CA GLU A 26 -2.47 1.38 -7.68
C GLU A 26 -3.00 2.79 -7.46
N TRP A 27 -3.88 2.98 -6.47
CA TRP A 27 -4.41 4.29 -6.12
C TRP A 27 -3.30 5.26 -5.70
N LEU A 28 -2.34 4.79 -4.90
CA LEU A 28 -1.18 5.58 -4.48
C LEU A 28 -0.29 6.01 -5.67
N ALA A 29 -0.14 5.13 -6.66
CA ALA A 29 0.71 5.34 -7.83
C ALA A 29 0.07 6.20 -8.94
N ARG A 30 -1.23 6.50 -8.85
CA ARG A 30 -1.95 7.28 -9.88
C ARG A 30 -1.27 8.61 -10.19
N ASN A 31 -1.33 9.00 -11.46
CA ASN A 31 -0.81 10.26 -12.00
C ASN A 31 0.63 10.56 -11.53
N GLY A 32 1.51 9.57 -11.59
CA GLY A 32 2.91 9.75 -11.19
C GLY A 32 3.11 9.96 -9.68
N ASN A 33 2.38 9.21 -8.84
CA ASN A 33 2.39 9.26 -7.38
C ASN A 33 1.60 10.42 -6.72
N ASP A 34 0.69 11.08 -7.45
CA ASP A 34 -0.19 12.10 -6.86
C ASP A 34 -1.02 11.56 -5.68
N GLY A 35 -1.48 10.31 -5.76
CA GLY A 35 -2.22 9.66 -4.69
C GLY A 35 -1.39 9.56 -3.41
N TYR A 36 -0.12 9.16 -3.53
CA TYR A 36 0.84 9.17 -2.43
C TYR A 36 1.06 10.58 -1.87
N HIS A 37 1.31 11.57 -2.73
CA HIS A 37 1.52 12.96 -2.30
C HIS A 37 0.31 13.54 -1.54
N CYS A 38 -0.91 13.23 -2.00
CA CYS A 38 -2.15 13.59 -1.30
C CYS A 38 -2.23 12.93 0.09
N TRP A 39 -1.85 11.65 0.20
CA TRP A 39 -1.91 10.89 1.45
C TRP A 39 -0.92 11.40 2.50
N VAL A 40 0.32 11.74 2.10
CA VAL A 40 1.35 12.22 3.02
C VAL A 40 1.20 13.71 3.35
N GLY A 41 0.66 14.51 2.42
CA GLY A 41 0.61 15.97 2.57
C GLY A 41 -0.51 16.49 3.48
N LEU A 42 -1.57 15.71 3.74
CA LEU A 42 -2.80 16.26 4.36
C LEU A 42 -3.38 15.34 5.44
N LEU A 43 -2.91 15.50 6.69
CA LEU A 43 -3.40 14.74 7.85
C LEU A 43 -4.90 14.95 8.11
N GLU A 44 -5.36 16.21 7.97
CA GLU A 44 -6.75 16.63 8.22
C GLU A 44 -7.76 16.06 7.22
N ARG A 45 -7.31 15.66 6.01
CA ARG A 45 -8.19 15.17 4.92
C ARG A 45 -8.20 13.66 4.76
N LYS A 46 -7.60 12.91 5.70
CA LYS A 46 -7.53 11.44 5.58
C LYS A 46 -8.90 10.78 5.47
N LYS A 47 -9.94 11.33 6.11
CA LYS A 47 -11.32 10.82 5.96
C LYS A 47 -11.81 10.91 4.52
N ASP A 48 -11.62 12.05 3.86
CA ASP A 48 -12.04 12.24 2.47
C ASP A 48 -11.25 11.35 1.51
N LEU A 49 -9.94 11.18 1.78
CA LEU A 49 -9.09 10.27 1.01
C LEU A 49 -9.52 8.81 1.21
N CYS A 50 -9.80 8.39 2.44
CA CYS A 50 -10.35 7.06 2.72
C CYS A 50 -11.68 6.85 1.99
N ALA A 51 -12.59 7.83 1.98
CA ALA A 51 -13.84 7.73 1.25
C ALA A 51 -13.63 7.51 -0.27
N LYS A 52 -12.67 8.20 -0.88
CA LYS A 52 -12.30 7.99 -2.29
C LYS A 52 -11.72 6.59 -2.52
N ILE A 53 -10.81 6.14 -1.66
CA ILE A 53 -10.21 4.80 -1.76
C ILE A 53 -11.27 3.71 -1.55
N LEU A 54 -12.22 3.88 -0.63
CA LEU A 54 -13.34 2.96 -0.44
C LEU A 54 -14.27 2.91 -1.64
N ALA A 55 -14.53 4.05 -2.29
CA ALA A 55 -15.31 4.08 -3.52
C ALA A 55 -14.63 3.26 -4.63
N GLU A 56 -13.30 3.39 -4.77
CA GLU A 56 -12.51 2.60 -5.71
C GLU A 56 -12.54 1.10 -5.35
N MET A 57 -12.30 0.75 -4.09
CA MET A 57 -12.38 -0.65 -3.63
C MET A 57 -13.75 -1.29 -3.94
N ARG A 58 -14.84 -0.52 -3.83
CA ARG A 58 -16.19 -0.99 -4.20
C ARG A 58 -16.38 -1.19 -5.69
N LEU A 59 -15.68 -0.45 -6.56
CA LEU A 59 -15.71 -0.71 -8.01
C LEU A 59 -15.09 -2.06 -8.37
N HIS A 60 -14.27 -2.62 -7.48
CA HIS A 60 -13.66 -3.94 -7.60
C HIS A 60 -14.28 -4.94 -6.62
N ASP A 61 -15.55 -4.74 -6.22
CA ASP A 61 -16.33 -5.64 -5.35
C ASP A 61 -15.76 -5.87 -3.93
N ILE A 62 -14.81 -5.05 -3.48
CA ILE A 62 -14.24 -5.12 -2.13
C ILE A 62 -15.07 -4.27 -1.17
N CYS A 63 -16.07 -4.89 -0.54
CA CYS A 63 -17.07 -4.19 0.28
C CYS A 63 -16.75 -4.10 1.79
N PHE A 64 -15.81 -4.89 2.30
CA PHE A 64 -15.55 -5.02 3.76
C PHE A 64 -14.53 -4.03 4.33
N SER A 65 -13.94 -3.19 3.48
CA SER A 65 -12.94 -2.22 3.92
C SER A 65 -13.58 -1.02 4.61
N THR A 66 -12.93 -0.52 5.67
CA THR A 66 -13.34 0.67 6.42
C THR A 66 -12.22 1.70 6.41
N ASP A 67 -12.51 2.96 6.76
CA ASP A 67 -11.47 4.00 6.93
C ASP A 67 -10.34 3.54 7.86
N LYS A 68 -10.69 2.83 8.94
CA LYS A 68 -9.71 2.26 9.87
C LYS A 68 -8.84 1.19 9.20
N CYS A 69 -9.43 0.36 8.35
CA CYS A 69 -8.70 -0.66 7.58
C CYS A 69 -7.69 -0.01 6.63
N ILE A 70 -8.11 1.02 5.88
CA ILE A 70 -7.23 1.78 4.97
C ILE A 70 -6.09 2.43 5.76
N CYS A 71 -6.41 3.16 6.83
CA CYS A 71 -5.41 3.79 7.68
C CYS A 71 -4.41 2.78 8.25
N LEU A 72 -4.87 1.60 8.68
CA LEU A 72 -4.01 0.54 9.19
C LEU A 72 -3.09 -0.01 8.09
N LYS A 73 -3.63 -0.31 6.91
CA LYS A 73 -2.82 -0.80 5.76
C LYS A 73 -1.76 0.24 5.36
N MET A 74 -2.12 1.52 5.34
CA MET A 74 -1.18 2.62 5.06
C MET A 74 -0.10 2.75 6.13
N PHE A 75 -0.48 2.66 7.42
CA PHE A 75 0.48 2.67 8.53
C PHE A 75 1.46 1.50 8.43
N MET A 76 0.96 0.29 8.14
CA MET A 76 1.80 -0.90 7.96
C MET A 76 2.72 -0.75 6.76
N LEU A 77 2.25 -0.21 5.64
CA LEU A 77 3.05 0.03 4.44
C LEU A 77 4.22 0.98 4.72
N ILE A 78 3.93 2.14 5.35
CA ILE A 78 4.95 3.14 5.70
C ILE A 78 5.98 2.56 6.65
N ASN A 79 5.55 1.87 7.70
CA ASN A 79 6.49 1.27 8.65
C ASN A 79 7.28 0.12 8.05
N SER A 80 6.70 -0.68 7.17
CA SER A 80 7.42 -1.75 6.47
C SER A 80 8.51 -1.17 5.57
N TYR A 81 8.23 -0.05 4.89
CA TYR A 81 9.23 0.68 4.12
C TYR A 81 10.35 1.22 5.01
N HIS A 82 10.03 1.88 6.13
CA HIS A 82 11.05 2.38 7.07
C HIS A 82 11.91 1.25 7.64
N ASN A 83 11.29 0.16 8.08
CA ASN A 83 12.02 -1.01 8.60
C ASN A 83 12.93 -1.62 7.53
N ALA A 84 12.50 -1.68 6.27
CA ALA A 84 13.34 -2.14 5.17
C ALA A 84 14.53 -1.20 4.93
N CYS A 85 14.31 0.12 4.97
CA CYS A 85 15.38 1.11 4.83
C CYS A 85 16.40 1.03 5.98
N GLU A 86 15.92 0.89 7.21
CA GLU A 86 16.76 0.73 8.40
C GLU A 86 17.58 -0.56 8.32
N HIS A 87 16.94 -1.68 7.98
CA HIS A 87 17.62 -2.96 7.79
C HIS A 87 18.69 -2.89 6.70
N LEU A 88 18.39 -2.26 5.55
CA LEU A 88 19.39 -2.04 4.49
C LEU A 88 20.57 -1.21 5.01
N SER A 89 20.29 -0.11 5.71
CA SER A 89 21.32 0.77 6.27
C SER A 89 22.23 0.06 7.28
N LEU A 90 21.67 -0.78 8.14
CA LEU A 90 22.42 -1.54 9.16
C LEU A 90 23.29 -2.65 8.56
N HIS A 91 22.89 -3.21 7.42
CA HIS A 91 23.60 -4.30 6.75
C HIS A 91 24.44 -3.84 5.54
N GLY A 92 24.67 -2.53 5.40
CA GLY A 92 25.56 -1.96 4.38
C GLY A 92 25.00 -1.93 2.97
N GLY A 93 23.67 -2.02 2.81
CA GLY A 93 22.96 -1.87 1.54
C GLY A 93 22.32 -0.49 1.38
N MET A 94 22.25 0.00 0.14
CA MET A 94 21.53 1.21 -0.25
C MET A 94 20.27 0.84 -1.05
N LEU A 95 19.21 1.66 -1.00
CA LEU A 95 18.04 1.50 -1.89
C LEU A 95 18.40 1.65 -3.38
N SER A 96 19.52 2.31 -3.66
CA SER A 96 20.18 2.43 -4.96
C SER A 96 21.01 1.20 -5.32
N ASP A 97 21.12 0.19 -4.45
CA ASP A 97 21.78 -1.05 -4.82
C ASP A 97 20.89 -1.85 -5.76
N PRO A 98 21.45 -2.38 -6.86
CA PRO A 98 20.68 -3.12 -7.84
C PRO A 98 20.25 -4.46 -7.24
N HIS A 99 18.94 -4.66 -7.08
CA HIS A 99 18.39 -5.98 -6.82
C HIS A 99 18.57 -6.83 -8.09
N PRO A 100 19.14 -8.05 -8.01
CA PRO A 100 19.53 -8.84 -9.19
C PRO A 100 18.37 -9.17 -10.15
N ARG A 101 17.13 -9.16 -9.66
CA ARG A 101 15.92 -9.42 -10.45
C ARG A 101 15.12 -8.18 -10.85
N TRP A 102 15.28 -7.06 -10.13
CA TRP A 102 14.35 -5.93 -10.21
C TRP A 102 15.06 -4.57 -10.42
N GLY A 103 16.40 -4.54 -10.47
CA GLY A 103 17.16 -3.29 -10.54
C GLY A 103 17.13 -2.54 -9.20
N THR A 104 17.48 -1.26 -9.23
CA THR A 104 17.52 -0.44 -8.02
C THR A 104 16.10 -0.04 -7.59
N VAL A 105 15.81 -0.06 -6.29
CA VAL A 105 14.49 0.37 -5.78
C VAL A 105 14.23 1.83 -6.13
N GLN A 106 15.28 2.65 -6.11
CA GLN A 106 15.22 4.04 -6.60
C GLN A 106 14.86 4.13 -8.10
N GLY A 107 15.41 3.24 -8.93
CA GLY A 107 15.08 3.16 -10.35
C GLY A 107 13.63 2.74 -10.59
N LEU A 108 13.09 1.81 -9.80
CA LEU A 108 11.69 1.37 -9.90
C LEU A 108 10.67 2.46 -9.50
N ILE A 109 11.03 3.31 -8.55
CA ILE A 109 10.20 4.44 -8.11
C ILE A 109 10.20 5.57 -9.16
N LEU A 110 11.33 5.83 -9.81
CA LEU A 110 11.49 6.91 -10.81
C LEU A 110 11.10 6.51 -12.24
N SER A 111 11.17 5.23 -12.61
CA SER A 111 10.89 4.78 -13.99
C SER A 111 9.41 4.57 -14.32
N ARG A 112 8.51 4.72 -13.34
CA ARG A 112 7.05 4.69 -13.55
C ARG A 112 6.37 6.06 -13.50
N THR A 113 7.15 7.14 -13.35
CA THR A 113 6.66 8.53 -13.36
C THR A 113 6.89 9.24 -14.71
N CYS A 114 6.83 8.52 -15.83
CA CYS A 114 6.85 9.10 -17.17
C CYS A 114 5.72 8.54 -18.02
#